data_AF-A0A7R9MHL9-F1
#
_entry.id   AF-A0A7R9MHL9-F1
#
_cell.length_a   1.000
_cell.length_b   1.000
_cell.length_c   1.000
_cell.angle_alpha   90.00
_cell.angle_beta   90.00
_cell.angle_gamma   90.00
#
_symmetry.space_group_name_H-M   'P 1'
#
loop_
_entity.id
_entity.type
_entity.pdbx_description
1 polymer ?
#
loop_
_entity_poly.entity_id
_entity_poly.type
_entity_poly.pdbx_seq_one_letter_code
_entity_poly.pdbx_strand_id
1 'polypeptide(L)'
;MDSDTEDEEDTWEEARDVVDEPPVDREADEPPEDDDMTDIEEVDDPDVDNKQQILDDCLEAFAAEDYIMEPGIVTSLGRYFQAGGNPEQVVELLSTNYHAIAQTANLLAEWLIMTDLKISEVQSLVEDHLKQLIIKHFDPKKADSIFSDETTG
;
A
#
# COMPACT_ATOMS: atom_id res chain seq x y z
N MET A 1 17.10 45.28 -39.07
CA MET A 1 17.30 45.78 -37.71
C MET A 1 17.46 44.54 -36.87
N ASP A 2 18.69 44.05 -36.90
CA ASP A 2 19.31 43.18 -35.90
C ASP A 2 19.31 43.87 -34.53
N SER A 3 19.72 43.08 -33.53
CA SER A 3 19.96 43.40 -32.12
C SER A 3 18.84 42.97 -31.17
N ASP A 4 19.07 42.22 -30.10
CA ASP A 4 20.28 41.56 -29.61
C ASP A 4 19.83 40.49 -28.59
N THR A 5 20.57 39.38 -28.57
CA THR A 5 20.52 38.34 -27.52
C THR A 5 21.56 38.74 -26.48
N GLU A 6 21.17 38.86 -25.21
CA GLU A 6 22.08 39.01 -24.07
C GLU A 6 21.49 38.10 -22.97
N ASP A 7 22.00 36.89 -22.74
CA ASP A 7 23.22 36.52 -22.00
C ASP A 7 23.19 36.98 -20.53
N GLU A 8 22.80 36.05 -19.66
CA GLU A 8 23.17 36.05 -18.23
C GLU A 8 23.69 34.65 -17.87
N GLU A 9 24.91 34.33 -18.36
CA GLU A 9 25.76 33.32 -17.74
C GLU A 9 26.47 33.99 -16.55
N ASP A 10 25.96 33.73 -15.35
CA ASP A 10 26.53 34.30 -14.13
C ASP A 10 27.77 33.50 -13.69
N THR A 11 28.86 34.23 -13.67
CA THR A 11 30.26 33.86 -13.53
C THR A 11 30.60 33.38 -12.11
N TRP A 12 31.00 32.11 -11.96
CA TRP A 12 31.57 31.58 -10.71
C TRP A 12 33.03 31.14 -10.85
N GLU A 13 33.84 31.93 -11.57
CA GLU A 13 35.30 31.82 -11.55
C GLU A 13 35.90 33.08 -10.89
N GLU A 14 36.19 33.03 -9.59
CA GLU A 14 37.36 33.68 -8.97
C GLU A 14 37.34 33.50 -7.43
N ALA A 15 37.94 32.41 -6.95
CA ALA A 15 38.58 32.37 -5.62
C ALA A 15 39.56 31.19 -5.56
N ARG A 16 40.66 31.30 -6.33
CA ARG A 16 41.87 30.49 -6.11
C ARG A 16 42.88 31.31 -5.30
N ASP A 17 43.53 30.62 -4.38
CA ASP A 17 44.81 30.92 -3.74
C ASP A 17 44.89 32.09 -2.73
N VAL A 18 44.74 31.74 -1.45
CA VAL A 18 45.74 32.10 -0.44
C VAL A 18 46.03 30.87 0.42
N VAL A 19 47.18 30.24 0.14
CA VAL A 19 47.83 29.25 1.00
C VAL A 19 48.66 30.02 2.01
N ASP A 20 48.37 29.88 3.31
CA ASP A 20 49.36 30.13 4.35
C ASP A 20 49.21 29.04 5.43
N GLU A 21 50.36 28.47 5.80
CA GLU A 21 50.53 27.22 6.54
C GLU A 21 50.17 27.32 8.03
N PRO A 22 49.87 26.19 8.70
CA PRO A 22 49.46 26.17 10.11
C PRO A 22 50.65 26.26 11.07
N PRO A 23 50.54 26.88 12.26
CA PRO A 23 51.48 26.65 13.34
C PRO A 23 51.12 25.34 14.06
N VAL A 24 52.02 24.37 13.94
CA VAL A 24 52.14 23.16 14.75
C VAL A 24 52.47 23.55 16.19
N ASP A 25 51.66 23.10 17.15
CA ASP A 25 52.04 22.56 18.47
C ASP A 25 50.88 22.64 19.48
N ARG A 26 50.10 21.57 19.58
CA ARG A 26 49.46 21.20 20.86
C ARG A 26 49.21 19.69 20.90
N GLU A 27 50.07 19.04 21.67
CA GLU A 27 50.00 17.73 22.33
C GLU A 27 48.84 16.81 21.93
N ALA A 28 49.20 15.64 21.40
CA ALA A 28 48.32 14.51 21.21
C ALA A 28 47.83 14.00 22.58
N ASP A 29 46.59 14.32 22.92
CA ASP A 29 45.82 13.60 23.93
C ASP A 29 45.05 12.50 23.20
N GLU A 30 45.39 11.25 23.49
CA GLU A 30 44.72 10.06 22.97
C GLU A 30 43.24 10.08 23.39
N PRO A 31 42.30 9.72 22.50
CA PRO A 31 40.89 9.68 22.86
C PRO A 31 40.68 8.60 23.95
N PRO A 32 39.93 8.87 25.03
CA PRO A 32 39.48 7.79 25.89
C PRO A 32 38.58 6.86 25.07
N GLU A 33 38.97 5.60 24.98
CA GLU A 33 38.12 4.50 24.54
C GLU A 33 37.03 4.28 25.59
N ASP A 34 35.98 5.12 25.56
CA ASP A 34 34.75 4.84 26.27
C ASP A 34 33.95 3.83 25.45
N ASP A 35 34.28 2.58 25.74
CA ASP A 35 33.56 1.35 25.40
C ASP A 35 32.20 1.37 26.14
N ASP A 36 31.28 2.22 25.68
CA ASP A 36 29.86 2.19 26.09
C ASP A 36 29.05 1.65 24.91
N MET A 37 29.06 0.31 24.77
CA MET A 37 27.93 -0.37 24.13
C MET A 37 26.70 0.04 24.92
N THR A 38 25.97 1.02 24.40
CA THR A 38 24.57 1.18 24.73
C THR A 38 23.89 -0.12 24.34
N ASP A 39 23.68 -1.00 25.33
CA ASP A 39 22.58 -1.95 25.32
C ASP A 39 21.34 -1.11 25.02
N ILE A 40 20.96 -1.05 23.74
CA ILE A 40 19.65 -0.61 23.33
C ILE A 40 18.74 -1.68 23.88
N GLU A 41 18.30 -1.50 25.13
CA GLU A 41 17.16 -2.23 25.65
C GLU A 41 16.05 -2.02 24.61
N GLU A 42 15.64 -3.09 23.93
CA GLU A 42 14.40 -3.13 23.17
C GLU A 42 13.30 -2.75 24.15
N VAL A 43 12.97 -1.45 24.15
CA VAL A 43 11.87 -0.92 24.93
C VAL A 43 10.64 -1.50 24.26
N ASP A 44 10.10 -2.54 24.87
CA ASP A 44 8.87 -3.23 24.52
C ASP A 44 7.71 -2.21 24.69
N ASP A 45 7.60 -1.28 23.74
CA ASP A 45 6.57 -0.25 23.71
C ASP A 45 5.32 -0.87 23.08
N PRO A 46 4.28 -1.17 23.87
CA PRO A 46 3.07 -1.84 23.38
C PRO A 46 2.33 -1.01 22.32
N ASP A 47 2.62 0.29 22.19
CA ASP A 47 2.04 1.14 21.16
C ASP A 47 2.76 1.00 19.80
N VAL A 48 3.98 0.46 19.77
CA VAL A 48 4.71 0.12 18.54
C VAL A 48 4.25 -1.23 18.00
N ASP A 49 4.12 -2.24 18.85
CA ASP A 49 3.61 -3.56 18.48
C ASP A 49 2.19 -3.49 17.92
N ASN A 50 1.33 -2.68 18.55
CA ASN A 50 -0.03 -2.46 18.07
C ASN A 50 -0.06 -1.79 16.68
N LYS A 51 0.87 -0.88 16.38
CA LYS A 51 0.99 -0.27 15.04
C LYS A 51 1.47 -1.28 14.01
N GLN A 52 2.48 -2.07 14.35
CA GLN A 52 3.00 -3.10 13.46
C GLN A 52 1.93 -4.13 13.10
N GLN A 53 1.14 -4.56 14.09
CA GLN A 53 0.03 -5.48 13.86
C GLN A 53 -1.04 -4.89 12.94
N ILE A 54 -1.38 -3.61 13.10
CA ILE A 54 -2.31 -2.92 12.18
C ILE A 54 -1.76 -2.89 10.75
N LEU A 55 -0.44 -2.68 10.58
CA LEU A 55 0.18 -2.68 9.27
C LEU A 55 0.09 -4.06 8.62
N ASP A 56 0.44 -5.12 9.36
CA ASP A 56 0.44 -6.49 8.85
C ASP A 56 -0.97 -6.94 8.46
N ASP A 57 -1.97 -6.70 9.32
CA ASP A 57 -3.38 -6.99 9.03
C ASP A 57 -3.87 -6.29 7.76
N CYS A 58 -3.49 -5.02 7.58
CA CYS A 58 -3.87 -4.26 6.39
C CYS A 58 -3.16 -4.78 5.13
N LEU A 59 -1.88 -5.14 5.24
CA LEU A 59 -1.11 -5.69 4.12
C LEU A 59 -1.65 -7.05 3.66
N GLU A 60 -2.03 -7.91 4.60
CA GLU A 60 -2.69 -9.17 4.27
C GLU A 60 -4.02 -8.93 3.54
N ALA A 61 -4.81 -7.96 4.01
CA ALA A 61 -6.05 -7.59 3.36
C ALA A 61 -5.83 -7.01 1.94
N PHE A 62 -4.86 -6.11 1.76
CA PHE A 62 -4.54 -5.52 0.45
C PHE A 62 -3.97 -6.52 -0.55
N ALA A 63 -3.38 -7.62 -0.08
CA ALA A 63 -2.91 -8.71 -0.92
C ALA A 63 -4.05 -9.63 -1.42
N ALA A 64 -5.25 -9.52 -0.85
CA ALA A 64 -6.38 -10.33 -1.28
C ALA A 64 -6.89 -9.92 -2.68
N GLU A 65 -7.39 -10.90 -3.43
CA GLU A 65 -7.90 -10.72 -4.79
C GLU A 65 -9.07 -9.73 -4.82
N ASP A 66 -9.02 -8.77 -5.74
CA ASP A 66 -10.06 -7.74 -5.94
C ASP A 66 -10.43 -6.92 -4.69
N TYR A 67 -9.58 -6.90 -3.63
CA TYR A 67 -9.87 -6.20 -2.37
C TYR A 67 -10.13 -4.69 -2.53
N ILE A 68 -9.62 -4.08 -3.60
CA ILE A 68 -9.90 -2.67 -3.95
C ILE A 68 -11.39 -2.39 -4.18
N MET A 69 -12.20 -3.41 -4.46
CA MET A 69 -13.64 -3.31 -4.67
C MET A 69 -14.45 -3.38 -3.38
N GLU A 70 -13.82 -3.72 -2.24
CA GLU A 70 -14.50 -3.83 -0.95
C GLU A 70 -14.96 -2.46 -0.45
N PRO A 71 -16.17 -2.35 0.12
CA PRO A 71 -16.72 -1.07 0.57
C PRO A 71 -15.90 -0.43 1.71
N GLY A 72 -15.11 -1.23 2.43
CA GLY A 72 -14.26 -0.80 3.54
C GLY A 72 -12.86 -0.34 3.15
N ILE A 73 -12.47 -0.40 1.87
CA ILE A 73 -11.08 -0.16 1.43
C ILE A 73 -10.52 1.19 1.90
N VAL A 74 -11.33 2.25 1.85
CA VAL A 74 -10.91 3.61 2.25
C VAL A 74 -10.61 3.67 3.75
N THR A 75 -11.39 2.95 4.57
CA THR A 75 -11.17 2.87 6.02
C THR A 75 -9.88 2.11 6.33
N SER A 76 -9.63 0.99 5.65
CA SER A 76 -8.40 0.20 5.79
C SER A 76 -7.16 1.01 5.37
N LEU A 77 -7.23 1.73 4.25
CA LEU A 77 -6.18 2.65 3.81
C LEU A 77 -5.91 3.75 4.85
N GLY A 78 -6.97 4.34 5.41
CA GLY A 78 -6.85 5.34 6.47
C GLY A 78 -6.12 4.79 7.70
N ARG A 79 -6.47 3.57 8.16
CA ARG A 79 -5.80 2.89 9.27
C ARG A 79 -4.32 2.61 8.96
N TYR A 80 -4.03 2.11 7.78
CA TYR A 80 -2.68 1.78 7.34
C TYR A 80 -1.77 3.02 7.32
N PHE A 81 -2.24 4.14 6.78
CA PHE A 81 -1.46 5.38 6.75
C PHE A 81 -1.30 6.02 8.13
N GLN A 82 -2.31 5.92 9.01
CA GLN A 82 -2.20 6.40 10.40
C GLN A 82 -1.18 5.60 11.21
N ALA A 83 -0.97 4.33 10.89
CA ALA A 83 0.07 3.48 11.48
C ALA A 83 1.46 3.67 10.85
N GLY A 84 1.61 4.54 9.84
CA GLY A 84 2.90 4.83 9.19
C GLY A 84 3.22 3.97 7.97
N GLY A 85 2.23 3.28 7.39
CA GLY A 85 2.42 2.39 6.24
C GLY A 85 2.84 3.12 4.95
N ASN A 86 3.59 2.41 4.10
CA ASN A 86 4.13 2.96 2.85
C ASN A 86 3.07 3.00 1.72
N PRO A 87 2.73 4.19 1.17
CA PRO A 87 1.80 4.32 0.05
C PRO A 87 2.18 3.53 -1.21
N GLU A 88 3.47 3.42 -1.53
CA GLU A 88 3.91 2.74 -2.75
C GLU A 88 3.61 1.23 -2.67
N GLN A 89 3.85 0.64 -1.51
CA GLN A 89 3.61 -0.78 -1.26
C GLN A 89 2.13 -1.14 -1.41
N VAL A 90 1.22 -0.33 -0.85
CA VAL A 90 -0.21 -0.59 -0.98
C VAL A 90 -0.71 -0.40 -2.41
N VAL A 91 -0.16 0.58 -3.15
CA VAL A 91 -0.49 0.76 -4.56
C VAL A 91 -0.06 -0.48 -5.36
N GLU A 92 1.15 -0.99 -5.12
CA GLU A 92 1.65 -2.20 -5.78
C GLU A 92 0.79 -3.42 -5.46
N LEU A 93 0.45 -3.65 -4.18
CA LEU A 93 -0.38 -4.77 -3.75
C LEU A 93 -1.79 -4.71 -4.36
N LEU A 94 -2.47 -3.57 -4.27
CA LEU A 94 -3.83 -3.44 -4.79
C LEU A 94 -3.87 -3.53 -6.32
N SER A 95 -2.88 -2.94 -7.00
CA SER A 95 -2.84 -2.98 -8.48
C SER A 95 -2.49 -4.37 -9.00
N THR A 96 -1.58 -5.09 -8.35
CA THR A 96 -1.15 -6.43 -8.76
C THR A 96 -2.24 -7.48 -8.52
N ASN A 97 -3.04 -7.34 -7.45
CA ASN A 97 -4.08 -8.31 -7.10
C ASN A 97 -5.47 -7.96 -7.65
N TYR A 98 -5.58 -6.92 -8.46
CA TYR A 98 -6.82 -6.52 -9.11
C TYR A 98 -7.03 -7.26 -10.44
N HIS A 99 -8.04 -8.11 -10.49
CA HIS A 99 -8.41 -8.93 -11.65
C HIS A 99 -9.71 -8.46 -12.32
N ALA A 100 -10.45 -7.56 -11.69
CA ALA A 100 -11.65 -6.94 -12.24
C ALA A 100 -12.73 -7.94 -12.67
N ILE A 101 -12.85 -9.09 -11.98
CA ILE A 101 -13.71 -10.20 -12.42
C ILE A 101 -15.18 -9.75 -12.50
N ALA A 102 -15.65 -9.05 -11.46
CA ALA A 102 -17.02 -8.54 -11.41
C ALA A 102 -17.32 -7.52 -12.52
N GLN A 103 -16.36 -6.64 -12.83
CA GLN A 103 -16.53 -5.65 -13.89
C GLN A 103 -16.52 -6.30 -15.28
N THR A 104 -15.65 -7.29 -15.48
CA THR A 104 -15.62 -8.09 -16.72
C THR A 104 -16.93 -8.85 -16.92
N ALA A 105 -17.54 -9.38 -15.86
CA ALA A 105 -18.86 -10.01 -15.95
C ALA A 105 -19.95 -9.03 -16.41
N ASN A 106 -19.96 -7.79 -15.91
CA ASN A 106 -20.89 -6.77 -16.35
C ASN A 106 -20.70 -6.44 -17.84
N LEU A 107 -19.45 -6.29 -18.28
CA LEU A 107 -19.13 -6.02 -19.69
C LEU A 107 -19.60 -7.15 -20.61
N LEU A 108 -19.37 -8.40 -20.20
CA LEU A 108 -19.85 -9.57 -20.94
C LEU A 108 -21.39 -9.59 -21.03
N ALA A 109 -22.09 -9.24 -19.95
CA ALA A 109 -23.54 -9.16 -19.95
C ALA A 109 -24.05 -8.10 -20.95
N GLU A 110 -23.42 -6.93 -21.00
CA GLU A 110 -23.73 -5.88 -21.98
C GLU A 110 -23.48 -6.36 -23.41
N TRP A 111 -22.36 -7.02 -23.67
CA TRP A 111 -22.05 -7.56 -24.99
C TRP A 111 -23.04 -8.65 -25.43
N LEU A 112 -23.49 -9.51 -24.52
CA LEU A 112 -24.52 -10.50 -24.83
C LEU A 112 -25.81 -9.82 -25.28
N ILE A 113 -26.21 -8.73 -24.62
CA ILE A 113 -27.37 -7.94 -25.02
C ILE A 113 -27.19 -7.34 -26.42
N MET A 114 -25.96 -6.92 -26.78
CA MET A 114 -25.66 -6.42 -28.13
C MET A 114 -25.74 -7.50 -29.22
N THR A 115 -25.54 -8.78 -28.87
CA THR A 115 -25.63 -9.92 -29.80
C THR A 115 -27.05 -10.45 -30.00
N ASP A 116 -28.07 -9.60 -29.83
CA ASP A 116 -29.51 -9.90 -29.92
C ASP A 116 -30.08 -10.84 -28.84
N LEU A 117 -29.34 -11.13 -27.76
CA LEU A 117 -29.95 -11.79 -26.59
C LEU A 117 -30.82 -10.79 -25.83
N LYS A 118 -32.00 -11.23 -25.40
CA LYS A 118 -32.85 -10.39 -24.56
C LYS A 118 -32.24 -10.28 -23.17
N ILE A 119 -32.44 -9.12 -22.54
CA ILE A 119 -32.02 -8.86 -21.16
C ILE A 119 -32.52 -9.96 -20.21
N SER A 120 -33.76 -10.41 -20.38
CA SER A 120 -34.35 -11.50 -19.57
C SER A 120 -33.61 -12.83 -19.71
N GLU A 121 -33.04 -13.11 -20.89
CA GLU A 121 -32.29 -14.35 -21.14
C GLU A 121 -30.89 -14.27 -20.50
N VAL A 122 -30.23 -13.12 -20.60
CA VAL A 122 -28.95 -12.86 -19.93
C VAL A 122 -29.11 -12.94 -18.42
N GLN A 123 -30.16 -12.32 -17.86
CA GLN A 123 -30.47 -12.38 -16.44
C GLN A 123 -30.72 -13.82 -15.98
N SER A 124 -31.53 -14.60 -16.71
CA SER A 124 -31.78 -16.01 -16.38
C SER A 124 -30.49 -16.82 -16.38
N LEU A 125 -29.59 -16.59 -17.34
CA LEU A 125 -28.32 -17.30 -17.43
C LEU A 125 -27.41 -17.02 -16.23
N VAL A 126 -27.32 -15.76 -15.79
CA VAL A 126 -26.55 -15.37 -14.60
C VAL A 126 -27.18 -15.95 -13.33
N GLU A 127 -28.49 -15.83 -13.17
CA GLU A 127 -29.21 -16.35 -12.00
C GLU A 127 -29.08 -17.87 -11.88
N ASP A 128 -29.20 -18.60 -12.99
CA ASP A 128 -29.08 -20.06 -12.98
C ASP A 128 -27.64 -20.49 -12.68
N HIS A 129 -26.64 -19.76 -13.16
CA HIS A 129 -25.25 -20.01 -12.82
C HIS A 129 -24.98 -19.73 -11.33
N LEU A 130 -25.50 -18.64 -10.78
CA LEU A 130 -25.35 -18.30 -9.36
C LEU A 130 -26.04 -19.34 -8.46
N LYS A 131 -27.22 -19.83 -8.84
CA LYS A 131 -27.88 -20.96 -8.15
C LYS A 131 -26.98 -22.20 -8.13
N GLN A 132 -26.34 -22.54 -9.24
CA GLN A 132 -25.42 -23.68 -9.30
C GLN A 132 -24.20 -23.50 -8.40
N LEU A 133 -23.62 -22.29 -8.35
CA LEU A 133 -22.50 -21.99 -7.46
C LEU A 133 -22.90 -22.14 -5.99
N ILE A 134 -24.07 -21.63 -5.59
CA ILE A 134 -24.60 -21.80 -4.24
C ILE A 134 -24.77 -23.29 -3.92
N ILE A 135 -25.46 -24.06 -4.76
CA ILE A 135 -25.68 -25.49 -4.52
C ILE A 135 -24.35 -26.25 -4.36
N LYS A 136 -23.34 -25.88 -5.15
CA LYS A 136 -22.06 -26.60 -5.17
C LYS A 136 -21.11 -26.22 -4.03
N HIS A 137 -21.11 -24.96 -3.60
CA HIS A 137 -20.09 -24.41 -2.71
C HIS A 137 -20.64 -23.93 -1.35
N PHE A 138 -21.96 -23.83 -1.19
CA PHE A 138 -22.54 -23.43 0.08
C PHE A 138 -22.42 -24.55 1.11
N ASP A 139 -21.73 -24.26 2.22
CA ASP A 139 -21.65 -25.14 3.39
C ASP A 139 -22.53 -24.56 4.50
N PRO A 140 -23.70 -25.17 4.79
CA PRO A 140 -24.62 -24.70 5.82
C PRO A 140 -23.96 -24.56 7.19
N LYS A 141 -22.99 -25.44 7.51
CA LYS A 141 -22.36 -25.45 8.84
C LYS A 141 -21.43 -24.27 9.05
N LYS A 142 -20.72 -23.85 7.99
CA LYS A 142 -19.90 -22.64 8.04
C LYS A 142 -20.77 -21.39 8.17
N ALA A 143 -21.90 -21.37 7.47
CA ALA A 143 -22.85 -20.26 7.57
C ALA A 143 -23.48 -20.16 8.97
N ASP A 144 -23.90 -21.29 9.57
CA ASP A 144 -24.47 -21.31 10.92
C ASP A 144 -23.46 -20.86 11.99
N SER A 145 -22.16 -21.15 11.80
CA SER A 145 -21.09 -20.73 12.72
C SER A 145 -20.95 -19.21 12.82
N ILE A 146 -21.22 -18.48 11.73
CA ILE A 146 -21.14 -17.02 11.71
C ILE A 146 -22.19 -16.43 12.65
N PHE A 147 -23.42 -16.94 12.66
CA PHE A 147 -24.51 -16.44 13.51
C PHE A 147 -24.43 -16.91 14.97
N SER A 148 -23.74 -18.03 15.25
CA SER A 148 -23.55 -18.49 16.63
C SER A 148 -22.48 -17.72 17.39
N ASP A 149 -21.46 -17.19 16.70
CA ASP A 149 -20.38 -16.44 17.36
C ASP A 149 -20.83 -15.02 17.76
N GLU A 150 -21.81 -14.43 17.08
CA GLU A 150 -22.32 -13.08 17.39
C GLU A 150 -23.26 -13.02 18.60
N THR A 151 -23.71 -14.16 19.13
CA THR A 151 -24.69 -14.23 20.23
C THR A 151 -24.08 -14.43 21.64
N THR A 152 -22.75 -14.49 21.77
CA THR A 152 -22.06 -14.69 23.07
C THR A 152 -21.17 -13.51 23.50
N GLY A 153 -21.28 -12.33 22.85
CA GLY A 153 -20.56 -11.10 23.22
C GLY A 153 -21.40 -10.12 24.03
#